data_AF-A0A024GYD4-F1
#
_entry.id   AF-A0A024GYD4-F1
#
_cell.length_a   1.000
_cell.length_b   1.000
_cell.length_c   1.000
_cell.angle_alpha   90.00
_cell.angle_beta   90.00
_cell.angle_gamma   90.00
#
_symmetry.space_group_name_H-M   'P 1'
#
loop_
_entity.id
_entity.type
_entity.pdbx_description
1 polymer ?
#
loop_
_entity_poly.entity_id
_entity_poly.type
_entity_poly.pdbx_seq_one_letter_code
_entity_poly.pdbx_strand_id
1 'polypeptide(L)'
;MTSVARLWADEGENYAFDFVGEFFHLEGVQSYPNPVQSPGPMVMSVDASPAGQKFAFDHANILFAAINVERSAEAVSKLRRNADGAGRRDLALWSGVHIICKDTEK
;
A
#
# COMPACT_ATOMS: atom_id res chain seq x y z
N MET A 1 4.96 4.04 -13.45
CA MET A 1 3.58 3.77 -12.99
C MET A 1 3.25 2.33 -13.36
N THR A 2 2.58 1.56 -12.50
CA THR A 2 2.19 0.16 -12.79
C THR A 2 0.97 0.12 -13.71
N SER A 3 0.69 -1.03 -14.35
CA SER A 3 -0.52 -1.21 -15.19
C SER A 3 -1.80 -0.87 -14.43
N VAL A 4 -1.93 -1.35 -13.20
CA VAL A 4 -3.09 -1.11 -12.34
C VAL A 4 -3.24 0.36 -11.95
N ALA A 5 -2.14 1.05 -11.61
CA ALA A 5 -2.20 2.47 -11.27
C ALA A 5 -2.66 3.32 -12.47
N ARG A 6 -2.26 2.96 -13.69
CA ARG A 6 -2.75 3.59 -14.92
C ARG A 6 -4.22 3.30 -15.17
N LEU A 7 -4.66 2.06 -14.96
CA LEU A 7 -6.06 1.68 -15.14
C LEU A 7 -7.03 2.53 -14.30
N TRP A 8 -6.60 2.96 -13.10
CA TRP A 8 -7.43 3.79 -12.21
C TRP A 8 -7.33 5.29 -12.48
N ALA A 9 -6.21 5.75 -13.02
CA ALA A 9 -5.91 7.17 -13.18
C ALA A 9 -6.12 7.71 -14.61
N ASP A 10 -5.94 6.86 -15.63
CA ASP A 10 -6.05 7.26 -17.03
C ASP A 10 -7.54 7.44 -17.39
N GLU A 11 -7.87 8.65 -17.87
CA GLU A 11 -9.23 9.05 -18.25
C GLU A 11 -9.27 9.62 -19.69
N GLY A 12 -10.47 9.88 -20.18
CA GLY A 12 -10.68 10.46 -21.51
C GLY A 12 -10.19 9.54 -22.62
N GLU A 13 -9.38 10.05 -23.54
CA GLU A 13 -8.86 9.27 -24.69
C GLU A 13 -7.84 8.19 -24.30
N ASN A 14 -7.28 8.26 -23.08
CA ASN A 14 -6.28 7.31 -22.60
C ASN A 14 -6.88 6.15 -21.77
N TYR A 15 -8.21 6.06 -21.70
CA TYR A 15 -8.91 5.10 -20.86
C TYR A 15 -8.62 3.62 -21.16
N ALA A 16 -8.19 3.35 -22.39
CA ALA A 16 -7.74 2.05 -22.86
C ALA A 16 -6.31 2.18 -23.41
N PHE A 17 -5.45 1.22 -23.08
CA PHE A 17 -4.05 1.24 -23.50
C PHE A 17 -3.43 -0.15 -23.58
N ASP A 18 -2.31 -0.25 -24.27
CA ASP A 18 -1.46 -1.45 -24.23
C ASP A 18 -0.41 -1.31 -23.12
N PHE A 19 -0.10 -2.42 -22.46
CA PHE A 19 0.92 -2.49 -21.42
C PHE A 19 1.93 -3.59 -21.71
N VAL A 20 3.18 -3.20 -21.95
CA VAL A 20 4.30 -4.12 -22.13
C VAL A 20 5.26 -3.93 -20.96
N GLY A 21 5.23 -4.87 -20.02
CA GLY A 21 6.13 -4.94 -18.89
C GLY A 21 6.84 -6.29 -18.83
N GLU A 22 7.83 -6.41 -17.95
CA GLU A 22 8.66 -7.61 -17.81
C GLU A 22 7.86 -8.91 -17.62
N PHE A 23 6.75 -8.83 -16.87
CA PHE A 23 5.93 -9.99 -16.51
C PHE A 23 4.58 -10.05 -17.26
N PHE A 24 4.15 -8.94 -17.86
CA PHE A 24 2.80 -8.83 -18.44
C PHE A 24 2.86 -8.08 -19.77
N HIS A 25 2.26 -8.68 -20.78
CA HIS A 25 2.05 -8.08 -22.10
C HIS A 25 0.55 -8.10 -22.34
N LEU A 26 -0.08 -6.93 -22.31
CA LEU A 26 -1.52 -6.75 -22.34
C LEU A 26 -1.88 -5.76 -23.45
N GLU A 27 -2.97 -6.05 -24.16
CA GLU A 27 -3.47 -5.22 -25.25
C GLU A 27 -4.86 -4.68 -24.90
N GLY A 28 -5.11 -3.39 -25.15
CA GLY A 28 -6.41 -2.74 -24.99
C GLY A 28 -7.01 -2.78 -23.58
N VAL A 29 -6.18 -2.74 -22.52
CA VAL A 29 -6.67 -2.83 -21.14
C VAL A 29 -7.37 -1.54 -20.70
N GLN A 30 -8.49 -1.69 -19.99
CA GLN A 30 -9.29 -0.60 -19.42
C GLN A 30 -9.96 -1.03 -18.11
N SER A 31 -10.38 -0.08 -17.26
CA SER A 31 -11.08 -0.38 -15.99
C SER A 31 -12.35 0.45 -15.73
N TYR A 32 -13.15 0.72 -16.77
CA TYR A 32 -14.39 1.48 -16.58
C TYR A 32 -15.52 0.67 -15.93
N PRO A 33 -16.29 1.30 -15.01
CA PRO A 33 -16.10 2.65 -14.48
C PRO A 33 -14.91 2.74 -13.51
N ASN A 34 -14.21 3.88 -13.52
CA ASN A 34 -13.06 4.10 -12.63
C ASN A 34 -13.49 4.09 -11.14
N PRO A 35 -12.54 3.80 -10.23
CA PRO A 35 -12.78 3.93 -8.79
C PRO A 35 -13.23 5.34 -8.41
N VAL A 36 -14.13 5.43 -7.42
CA VAL A 36 -14.59 6.72 -6.88
C VAL A 36 -13.45 7.49 -6.19
N GLN A 37 -12.47 6.77 -5.64
CA GLN A 37 -11.32 7.36 -4.94
C GLN A 37 -10.22 7.75 -5.94
N SER A 38 -9.61 8.92 -5.75
CA SER A 38 -8.51 9.44 -6.56
C SER A 38 -7.19 9.47 -5.75
N PRO A 39 -6.03 9.13 -6.37
CA PRO A 39 -5.85 8.64 -7.74
C PRO A 39 -6.22 7.15 -7.92
N GLY A 40 -6.69 6.49 -6.86
CA GLY A 40 -7.18 5.13 -6.87
C GLY A 40 -7.60 4.69 -5.46
N PRO A 41 -8.01 3.44 -5.27
CA PRO A 41 -8.30 2.89 -3.97
C PRO A 41 -7.07 2.91 -3.06
N MET A 42 -7.28 2.95 -1.76
CA MET A 42 -6.19 2.81 -0.78
C MET A 42 -5.58 1.40 -0.86
N VAL A 43 -4.27 1.33 -1.03
CA VAL A 43 -3.51 0.08 -1.11
C VAL A 43 -2.79 -0.19 0.21
N MET A 44 -2.98 -1.39 0.76
CA MET A 44 -2.28 -1.89 1.94
C MET A 44 -1.31 -3.00 1.54
N SER A 45 -0.06 -2.90 2.01
CA SER A 45 0.92 -3.99 2.00
C SER A 45 1.10 -4.53 3.42
N VAL A 46 1.34 -5.83 3.55
CA VAL A 46 1.42 -6.53 4.86
C VAL A 46 2.78 -7.21 5.08
N ASP A 47 3.68 -7.16 4.10
CA ASP A 47 5.02 -7.74 4.24
C ASP A 47 6.03 -6.71 4.79
N ALA A 48 6.53 -6.96 5.99
CA ALA A 48 7.53 -6.13 6.66
C ALA A 48 8.99 -6.53 6.35
N SER A 49 9.23 -7.54 5.49
CA SER A 49 10.56 -7.87 4.98
C SER A 49 11.19 -6.66 4.25
N PRO A 50 12.52 -6.63 4.03
CA PRO A 50 13.14 -5.54 3.26
C PRO A 50 12.54 -5.37 1.86
N ALA A 51 12.20 -6.47 1.18
CA ALA A 51 11.58 -6.44 -0.13
C ALA A 51 10.11 -5.95 -0.05
N GLY A 52 9.36 -6.43 0.95
CA GLY A 52 7.98 -6.01 1.21
C GLY A 52 7.87 -4.53 1.59
N GLN A 53 8.82 -4.01 2.38
CA GLN A 53 8.96 -2.59 2.68
C GLN A 53 9.19 -1.79 1.41
N LYS A 54 10.15 -2.21 0.57
CA LYS A 54 10.42 -1.52 -0.70
C LYS A 54 9.15 -1.48 -1.57
N PHE A 55 8.45 -2.59 -1.70
CA PHE A 55 7.19 -2.65 -2.44
C PHE A 55 6.15 -1.68 -1.87
N ALA A 56 5.98 -1.65 -0.53
CA ALA A 56 5.06 -0.73 0.13
C ALA A 56 5.43 0.74 -0.10
N PHE A 57 6.73 1.06 -0.07
CA PHE A 57 7.22 2.42 -0.31
C PHE A 57 7.00 2.85 -1.76
N ASP A 58 7.09 1.93 -2.71
CA ASP A 58 6.89 2.25 -4.12
C ASP A 58 5.40 2.31 -4.51
N HIS A 59 4.52 1.56 -3.83
CA HIS A 59 3.17 1.27 -4.36
C HIS A 59 2.01 1.33 -3.36
N ALA A 60 2.26 1.34 -2.05
CA ALA A 60 1.19 1.28 -1.04
C ALA A 60 0.95 2.63 -0.36
N ASN A 61 -0.24 2.81 0.20
CA ASN A 61 -0.56 3.91 1.11
C ASN A 61 -0.39 3.51 2.58
N ILE A 62 -0.57 2.22 2.88
CA ILE A 62 -0.45 1.65 4.22
C ILE A 62 0.56 0.50 4.19
N LEU A 63 1.48 0.51 5.15
CA LEU A 63 2.26 -0.67 5.51
C LEU A 63 1.75 -1.20 6.84
N PHE A 64 1.11 -2.35 6.80
CA PHE A 64 0.71 -3.11 7.97
C PHE A 64 1.87 -4.00 8.41
N ALA A 65 2.22 -3.95 9.68
CA ALA A 65 3.23 -4.82 10.27
C ALA A 65 2.67 -5.49 11.52
N ALA A 66 2.86 -6.80 11.64
CA ALA A 66 2.67 -7.50 12.90
C ALA A 66 3.79 -7.09 13.86
N ILE A 67 3.43 -6.38 14.92
CA ILE A 67 4.38 -5.82 15.87
C ILE A 67 3.99 -6.31 17.27
N ASN A 68 4.97 -6.82 17.99
CA ASN A 68 4.84 -7.11 19.42
C ASN A 68 4.91 -5.79 20.22
N VAL A 69 3.98 -5.60 21.17
CA VAL A 69 3.81 -4.34 21.90
C VAL A 69 5.10 -3.91 22.61
N GLU A 70 5.80 -4.86 23.25
CA GLU A 70 7.04 -4.58 23.99
C GLU A 70 8.17 -4.07 23.09
N ARG A 71 8.14 -4.43 21.80
CA ARG A 71 9.15 -4.02 20.79
C ARG A 71 8.64 -2.94 19.83
N SER A 72 7.43 -2.44 20.05
CA SER A 72 6.73 -1.59 19.09
C SER A 72 7.42 -0.24 18.86
N ALA A 73 7.90 0.40 19.92
CA ALA A 73 8.55 1.70 19.82
C ALA A 73 9.79 1.66 18.91
N GLU A 74 10.65 0.65 19.07
CA GLU A 74 11.85 0.49 18.24
C GLU A 74 11.49 0.14 16.79
N ALA A 75 10.59 -0.85 16.61
CA ALA A 75 10.18 -1.33 15.30
C ALA A 75 9.53 -0.22 14.47
N VAL A 76 8.58 0.52 15.05
CA VAL A 76 7.89 1.64 14.40
C VAL A 76 8.87 2.76 14.08
N SER A 77 9.79 3.10 14.99
CA SER A 77 10.79 4.14 14.76
C SER A 77 11.73 3.78 13.59
N LYS A 78 12.14 2.51 13.49
CA LYS A 78 12.96 2.03 12.38
C LYS A 78 12.20 2.06 11.06
N LEU A 79 10.96 1.55 11.03
CA LEU A 79 10.12 1.57 9.84
C LEU A 79 9.84 2.99 9.36
N ARG A 80 9.54 3.92 10.28
CA ARG A 80 9.34 5.35 9.94
C ARG A 80 10.59 5.95 9.31
N ARG A 81 11.77 5.76 9.91
CA ARG A 81 13.04 6.24 9.31
C ARG A 81 13.27 5.69 7.91
N ASN A 82 12.98 4.41 7.69
CA ASN A 82 13.11 3.80 6.37
C ASN A 82 12.15 4.42 5.34
N ALA A 83 10.87 4.59 5.71
CA ALA A 83 9.86 5.22 4.86
C ALA A 83 10.23 6.67 4.53
N ASP A 84 10.66 7.45 5.53
CA ASP A 84 11.08 8.83 5.34
C ASP A 84 12.31 8.93 4.43
N GLY A 85 13.27 8.01 4.58
CA GLY A 85 14.43 7.89 3.70
C GLY A 85 14.07 7.53 2.26
N ALA A 86 12.93 6.85 2.05
CA ALA A 86 12.34 6.58 0.74
C ALA A 86 11.41 7.70 0.24
N GLY A 87 11.32 8.83 0.95
CA GLY A 87 10.46 9.95 0.60
C GLY A 87 8.96 9.74 0.92
N ARG A 88 8.61 8.65 1.61
CA ARG A 88 7.22 8.24 1.91
C ARG A 88 6.76 8.70 3.29
N ARG A 89 6.81 10.01 3.52
CA ARG A 89 6.32 10.63 4.76
C ARG A 89 4.80 10.45 4.95
N ASP A 90 4.08 10.28 3.84
CA ASP A 90 2.64 10.06 3.75
C ASP A 90 2.21 8.62 4.08
N LEU A 91 3.14 7.64 4.07
CA LEU A 91 2.82 6.24 4.31
C LEU A 91 2.31 6.04 5.74
N ALA A 92 1.12 5.46 5.87
CA ALA A 92 0.56 5.08 7.16
C ALA A 92 1.18 3.76 7.64
N LEU A 93 1.57 3.71 8.92
CA LEU A 93 2.06 2.49 9.56
C LEU A 93 0.96 1.93 10.45
N TRP A 94 0.47 0.73 10.12
CA TRP A 94 -0.62 0.09 10.84
C TRP A 94 -0.12 -1.19 11.51
N SER A 95 -0.78 -1.57 12.59
CA SER A 95 -0.56 -2.86 13.24
C SER A 95 -1.89 -3.42 13.74
N GLY A 96 -1.98 -4.74 13.80
CA GLY A 96 -3.14 -5.42 14.32
C GLY A 96 -3.11 -5.43 15.84
N VAL A 97 -4.26 -5.13 16.45
CA VAL A 97 -4.48 -5.34 17.88
C VAL A 97 -5.69 -6.25 18.04
N HIS A 98 -5.57 -7.23 18.93
CA HIS A 98 -6.70 -8.05 19.36
C HIS A 98 -7.16 -7.54 20.72
N ILE A 99 -8.43 -7.14 20.81
CA ILE A 99 -9.01 -6.55 22.02
C ILE A 99 -10.16 -7.44 22.47
N ILE A 100 -10.13 -7.86 23.73
CA ILE A 100 -11.27 -8.46 24.42
C ILE A 100 -11.79 -7.41 25.39
N CYS A 101 -13.04 -6.97 25.23
CA CYS A 101 -13.67 -5.97 26.08
C CYS A 101 -14.80 -6.63 26.90
N LYS A 102 -14.83 -6.36 28.20
CA LYS A 102 -15.83 -6.84 29.17
C LYS A 102 -16.13 -5.73 30.17
N ASP A 103 -17.30 -5.76 30.81
CA ASP A 103 -17.72 -4.79 31.83
C ASP A 103 -16.73 -4.69 33.01
N THR A 104 -16.06 -5.80 33.36
CA THR A 104 -15.02 -5.87 34.40
C THR A 104 -13.89 -6.82 33.98
N GLU A 105 -12.67 -6.56 34.46
CA GLU A 105 -11.50 -7.44 34.29
C GLU A 105 -11.72 -8.85 34.89
N LYS A 106 -12.55 -8.93 35.93
CA LYS A 106 -12.96 -10.18 36.57
C LYS A 106 -14.22 -10.73 35.93
#